data_AF-A0A2N2XKH3-F1
#
_entry.id   AF-A0A2N2XKH3-F1
#
_cell.length_a   1.000
_cell.length_b   1.000
_cell.length_c   1.000
_cell.angle_alpha   90.00
_cell.angle_beta   90.00
_cell.angle_gamma   90.00
#
_symmetry.space_group_name_H-M   'P 1'
#
loop_
_entity.id
_entity.type
_entity.pdbx_description
1 polymer ?
#
loop_
_entity_poly.entity_id
_entity_poly.type
_entity_poly.pdbx_seq_one_letter_code
_entity_poly.pdbx_strand_id
1 'polypeptide(L)'
;RFTVSENNITRFKKGNTYTVTVAATNQPFEARLTAIKQLPGYADISSAFADYELGEGVYELRLIPVDQKVMGTLYSNMTIVMEEPK
;
A
#
# COMPACT_ATOMS: atom_id res chain seq x y z
N ARG A 1 1.70 -3.95 2.99
CA ARG A 1 2.59 -2.90 2.44
C ARG A 1 2.09 -2.63 1.04
N PHE A 2 2.11 -1.39 0.58
CA PHE A 2 1.71 -1.04 -0.79
C PHE A 2 2.86 -0.29 -1.47
N THR A 3 2.91 -0.35 -2.79
CA THR A 3 3.81 0.45 -3.62
C THR A 3 3.00 1.44 -4.42
N VAL A 4 3.48 2.68 -4.50
CA VAL A 4 2.85 3.75 -5.26
C VAL A 4 3.92 4.53 -6.01
N SER A 5 3.55 5.02 -7.19
CA SER A 5 4.42 5.87 -8.00
C SER A 5 4.52 7.28 -7.42
N GLU A 6 5.54 8.04 -7.82
CA GLU A 6 5.75 9.41 -7.40
C GLU A 6 4.58 10.33 -7.75
N ASN A 7 3.95 10.15 -8.90
CA ASN A 7 2.82 10.97 -9.32
C ASN A 7 1.61 10.81 -8.37
N ASN A 8 1.45 9.62 -7.78
CA ASN A 8 0.31 9.31 -6.90
C ASN A 8 0.64 9.41 -5.41
N ILE A 9 1.90 9.60 -5.02
CA ILE A 9 2.28 9.65 -3.60
C ILE A 9 1.64 10.82 -2.85
N THR A 10 1.38 11.93 -3.55
CA THR A 10 0.78 13.15 -2.99
C THR A 10 -0.64 12.94 -2.46
N ARG A 11 -1.33 11.88 -2.93
CA ARG A 11 -2.65 11.46 -2.45
C ARG A 11 -2.60 10.80 -1.06
N PHE A 12 -1.42 10.34 -0.63
CA PHE A 12 -1.24 9.62 0.63
C PHE A 12 -0.60 10.49 1.70
N LYS A 13 -1.21 10.52 2.90
CA LYS A 13 -0.76 11.32 4.04
C LYS A 13 -0.45 10.42 5.21
N LYS A 14 0.80 10.47 5.67
CA LYS A 14 1.24 9.77 6.87
C LYS A 14 0.37 10.19 8.07
N GLY A 15 -0.05 9.22 8.86
CA GLY A 15 -0.91 9.42 10.02
C GLY A 15 -2.40 9.24 9.74
N ASN A 16 -2.83 9.27 8.46
CA ASN A 16 -4.22 9.02 8.09
C ASN A 16 -4.57 7.52 8.14
N THR A 17 -5.86 7.26 8.29
CA THR A 17 -6.45 5.92 8.21
C THR A 17 -7.05 5.73 6.82
N TYR A 18 -6.86 4.53 6.27
CA TYR A 18 -7.33 4.11 4.96
C TYR A 18 -8.12 2.81 5.11
N THR A 19 -9.18 2.67 4.33
CA THR A 19 -9.95 1.43 4.23
C THR A 19 -9.22 0.46 3.31
N VAL A 20 -8.96 -0.73 3.83
CA VAL A 20 -8.31 -1.83 3.11
C VAL A 20 -9.22 -3.05 3.20
N THR A 21 -9.31 -3.80 2.11
CA THR A 21 -10.14 -5.00 2.01
C THR A 21 -9.27 -6.21 1.75
N VAL A 22 -9.54 -7.30 2.46
CA VAL A 22 -8.91 -8.60 2.16
C VAL A 22 -9.59 -9.21 0.94
N ALA A 23 -8.85 -9.48 -0.14
CA ALA A 23 -9.44 -10.01 -1.38
C ALA A 23 -10.11 -11.38 -1.20
N ALA A 24 -9.60 -12.21 -0.28
CA ALA A 24 -10.14 -13.55 -0.02
C ALA A 24 -11.50 -13.54 0.71
N THR A 25 -11.74 -12.55 1.58
CA THR A 25 -12.96 -12.50 2.41
C THR A 25 -13.86 -11.33 2.07
N ASN A 26 -13.41 -10.40 1.22
CA ASN A 26 -14.03 -9.11 0.95
C ASN A 26 -14.36 -8.32 2.23
N GLN A 27 -13.63 -8.57 3.31
CA GLN A 27 -13.85 -7.88 4.58
C GLN A 27 -13.05 -6.58 4.61
N PRO A 28 -13.70 -5.41 4.70
CA PRO A 28 -13.03 -4.15 4.87
C PRO A 28 -12.54 -3.99 6.31
N PHE A 29 -11.40 -3.34 6.48
CA PHE A 29 -10.84 -2.94 7.76
C PHE A 29 -10.05 -1.64 7.63
N GLU A 30 -9.93 -0.92 8.73
CA GLU A 30 -9.19 0.33 8.79
C GLU A 30 -7.72 0.09 9.11
N ALA A 31 -6.84 0.72 8.34
CA ALA A 31 -5.40 0.67 8.56
C ALA A 31 -4.77 2.06 8.52
N ARG A 32 -3.92 2.36 9.49
CA ARG A 32 -3.22 3.64 9.60
C ARG A 32 -1.90 3.64 8.86
N LEU A 33 -1.66 4.65 8.03
CA LEU A 33 -0.39 4.84 7.34
C LEU A 33 0.69 5.35 8.32
N THR A 34 1.65 4.49 8.64
CA THR A 34 2.69 4.74 9.65
C THR A 34 4.02 5.20 9.06
N ALA A 35 4.30 4.83 7.81
CA ALA A 35 5.52 5.26 7.13
C ALA A 35 5.31 5.33 5.62
N ILE A 36 6.03 6.27 5.02
CA ILE A 36 6.20 6.43 3.58
C ILE A 36 7.71 6.44 3.35
N LYS A 37 8.23 5.59 2.48
CA LYS A 37 9.66 5.51 2.17
C LYS A 37 9.87 5.34 0.68
N GLN A 38 10.77 6.14 0.09
CA GLN A 38 11.21 5.90 -1.27
C GLN A 38 12.04 4.61 -1.31
N LEU A 39 11.79 3.75 -2.30
CA LEU A 39 12.57 2.54 -2.50
C LEU A 39 13.84 2.90 -3.30
N PRO A 40 15.04 2.73 -2.73
CA PRO A 40 16.28 2.96 -3.48
C PRO A 40 16.43 1.85 -4.52
N GLY A 41 16.34 2.18 -5.80
CA GLY A 41 16.67 1.24 -6.88
C GLY A 41 15.54 0.40 -7.46
N TYR A 42 14.32 0.94 -7.58
CA TYR A 42 13.34 0.37 -8.55
C TYR A 42 13.71 0.69 -10.02
N ALA A 43 15.01 0.90 -10.31
CA ALA A 43 15.57 1.04 -11.64
C ALA A 43 15.83 -0.33 -12.32
N ASP A 44 15.72 -1.45 -11.60
CA ASP A 44 16.18 -2.77 -12.07
C ASP A 44 15.11 -3.87 -12.14
N ILE A 45 13.83 -3.57 -11.88
CA ILE A 45 12.77 -4.57 -12.03
C ILE A 45 12.09 -4.39 -13.38
N SER A 46 12.62 -5.09 -14.39
CA SER A 46 12.11 -5.21 -15.76
C SER A 46 10.77 -5.96 -15.86
N SER A 47 9.86 -5.78 -14.90
CA SER A 47 8.57 -6.46 -14.92
C SER A 47 7.57 -5.59 -15.68
N ALA A 48 7.24 -6.02 -16.90
CA ALA A 48 6.38 -5.35 -17.87
C ALA A 48 4.89 -5.23 -17.47
N PHE A 49 4.58 -5.14 -16.18
CA PHE A 49 3.20 -5.21 -15.66
C PHE A 49 2.85 -4.12 -14.65
N ALA A 50 3.54 -3.00 -14.67
CA ALA A 50 3.10 -1.86 -13.90
C ALA A 50 3.19 -0.59 -14.74
N ASP A 51 2.11 0.18 -14.75
CA ASP A 51 1.95 1.50 -15.36
C ASP A 51 2.89 2.57 -14.74
N TYR A 52 4.16 2.23 -14.51
CA TYR A 52 5.18 3.13 -14.00
C TYR A 52 6.01 3.63 -15.17
N GLU A 53 6.16 4.95 -15.29
CA GLU A 53 7.04 5.52 -16.30
C GLU A 53 8.51 5.19 -15.95
N LEU A 54 9.30 4.83 -16.96
CA LEU A 54 10.73 4.56 -16.81
C LEU A 54 11.42 5.80 -16.18
N GLY A 55 11.91 5.65 -14.95
CA GLY A 55 12.58 6.72 -14.19
C GLY A 55 11.74 7.37 -13.09
N GLU A 56 10.46 7.01 -12.95
CA GLU A 56 9.61 7.50 -11.86
C GLU A 56 10.01 6.89 -10.51
N GLY A 57 10.04 7.71 -9.44
CA GLY A 57 10.29 7.22 -8.10
C GLY A 57 9.18 6.29 -7.59
N VAL A 58 9.55 5.16 -6.96
CA VAL A 58 8.58 4.25 -6.32
C VAL A 58 8.68 4.38 -4.81
N TYR A 59 7.53 4.47 -4.16
CA TYR A 59 7.39 4.64 -2.72
C TYR A 59 6.68 3.45 -2.08
N GLU A 60 7.21 2.96 -0.95
CA GLU A 60 6.54 2.00 -0.08
C GLU A 60 5.68 2.73 0.96
N LEU A 61 4.41 2.32 1.03
CA LEU A 61 3.45 2.68 2.06
C LEU A 61 3.32 1.55 3.09
N ARG A 62 3.61 1.87 4.36
CA ARG A 62 3.44 0.95 5.48
C ARG A 62 2.19 1.28 6.28
N LEU A 63 1.17 0.46 6.11
CA LEU A 63 -0.06 0.53 6.89
C LEU A 63 -0.07 -0.51 8.01
N ILE A 64 -0.64 -0.15 9.15
CA ILE A 64 -0.88 -1.05 10.29
C ILE A 64 -2.39 -1.02 10.60
N PRO A 65 -3.07 -2.18 10.72
CA PRO A 65 -4.48 -2.20 11.10
C PRO A 65 -4.71 -1.45 12.41
N VAL A 66 -5.80 -0.68 12.48
CA VAL A 66 -6.18 0.05 13.70
C VAL A 66 -6.78 -0.91 14.74
N ASP A 67 -7.53 -1.91 14.27
CA ASP A 67 -8.14 -2.93 15.13
C ASP A 67 -7.21 -4.15 15.31
N GLN A 68 -6.86 -4.44 16.57
CA GLN A 68 -6.05 -5.60 16.95
C GLN A 68 -6.75 -6.94 16.66
N LYS A 69 -8.09 -6.99 16.65
CA LYS A 69 -8.83 -8.21 16.30
C LYS A 69 -8.57 -8.59 14.84
N VAL A 70 -8.50 -7.60 13.96
CA VAL A 70 -8.16 -7.80 12.55
C VAL A 70 -6.69 -8.22 12.40
N MET A 71 -5.77 -7.67 13.20
CA MET A 71 -4.37 -8.11 13.15
C MET A 71 -4.20 -9.61 13.38
N GLY A 72 -5.01 -10.20 14.27
CA GLY A 72 -4.96 -11.64 14.56
C GLY A 72 -5.54 -12.54 13.46
N THR A 73 -6.33 -11.99 12.53
CA THR A 73 -6.91 -12.75 11.41
C THR A 73 -6.12 -12.61 10.11
N LEU A 74 -5.18 -11.67 10.06
CA LEU A 74 -4.34 -11.43 8.90
C LEU A 74 -3.07 -12.30 8.95
N TYR A 75 -2.90 -13.12 7.92
CA TYR A 75 -1.71 -13.91 7.69
C TYR A 75 -0.75 -13.21 6.72
N SER A 76 0.52 -13.62 6.75
CA SER A 76 1.51 -13.17 5.77
C SER A 76 1.11 -13.60 4.36
N ASN A 77 1.45 -12.78 3.36
CA ASN A 77 1.16 -13.01 1.93
C ASN A 77 -0.32 -13.04 1.54
N MET A 78 -1.23 -12.56 2.39
CA MET A 78 -2.61 -12.33 1.98
C MET A 78 -2.72 -11.16 0.99
N THR A 79 -3.52 -11.34 -0.05
CA THR A 79 -3.85 -10.28 -1.00
C THR A 79 -4.81 -9.29 -0.37
N ILE A 80 -4.41 -8.02 -0.38
CA ILE A 80 -5.20 -6.89 0.12
C ILE A 80 -5.36 -5.85 -0.97
N VAL A 81 -6.51 -5.19 -0.97
CA VAL A 81 -6.86 -4.14 -1.92
C VAL A 81 -7.21 -2.90 -1.12
N MET A 82 -6.70 -1.76 -1.54
CA MET A 82 -7.02 -0.46 -0.94
C MET A 82 -7.82 0.34 -1.95
N GLU A 83 -8.91 0.96 -1.49
CA GLU A 83 -9.64 1.91 -2.33
C GLU A 83 -8.80 3.19 -2.49
N GLU A 84 -8.68 3.67 -3.73
CA GLU A 84 -7.89 4.86 -4.00
C GLU A 84 -8.55 6.08 -3.34
N PRO A 85 -7.84 6.82 -2.48
CA PRO A 85 -8.37 8.05 -1.90
C PRO A 85 -8.59 9.08 -3.02
N LYS A 86 -9.82 9.62 -3.09
CA LYS A 86 -10.20 10.68 -4.03
C LYS A 86 -9.46 11.98 -3.77
#